data_AF-A0A8B7IMX9-F1
#
_entry.id   AF-A0A8B7IMX9-F1
#
_cell.length_a   1.000
_cell.length_b   1.000
_cell.length_c   1.000
_cell.angle_alpha   90.00
_cell.angle_beta   90.00
_cell.angle_gamma   90.00
#
_symmetry.space_group_name_H-M   'P 1'
#
loop_
_entity.id
_entity.type
_entity.pdbx_description
1 polymer ?
#
loop_
_entity_poly.entity_id
_entity_poly.type
_entity_poly.pdbx_seq_one_letter_code
_entity_poly.pdbx_strand_id
1 'polypeptide(L)'
;MSPQTVTKQESKLAEQNKLISELQRTVSQLQAKVLVNEYHIREQQRAQEAIQSQADTLQHTEQQTKVALQCLTSRFERYRSKIIQATFSTAGSKSPQAELTDEEVLEAMQKIINERMEFHQMLKQKGVKVPSLYSLDPSASSPTNSRSSRKSPLK
;
A
#
# COMPACT_ATOMS: atom_id res chain seq x y z
N MET A 1 28.28 -86.69 14.01
CA MET A 1 27.15 -85.79 14.30
C MET A 1 25.86 -86.56 14.08
N SER A 2 24.91 -86.47 15.01
CA SER A 2 23.67 -87.26 14.96
C SER A 2 22.71 -86.68 13.90
N PRO A 3 21.96 -87.49 13.14
CA PRO A 3 21.01 -86.99 12.13
C PRO A 3 20.01 -85.96 12.69
N GLN A 4 19.61 -86.13 13.95
CA GLN A 4 18.70 -85.23 14.67
C GLN A 4 19.26 -83.82 14.94
N THR A 5 20.59 -83.67 15.05
CA THR A 5 21.20 -82.35 15.30
C THR A 5 21.30 -81.54 14.01
N VAL A 6 21.50 -82.22 12.88
CA VAL A 6 21.58 -81.60 11.54
C VAL A 6 20.22 -81.01 11.15
N THR A 7 19.14 -81.79 11.26
CA THR A 7 17.78 -81.32 10.91
C THR A 7 17.32 -80.15 11.76
N LYS A 8 17.65 -80.13 13.05
CA LYS A 8 17.34 -79.01 13.96
C LYS A 8 18.12 -77.74 13.57
N GLN A 9 19.37 -77.87 13.13
CA GLN A 9 20.15 -76.74 12.64
C GLN A 9 19.61 -76.21 11.32
N GLU A 10 19.25 -77.09 10.37
CA GLU A 10 18.66 -76.70 9.09
C GLU A 10 17.33 -75.95 9.26
N SER A 11 16.45 -76.43 10.14
CA SER A 11 15.20 -75.72 10.49
C SER A 11 15.47 -74.31 11.02
N LYS A 12 16.41 -74.17 11.95
CA LYS A 12 16.78 -72.87 12.53
C LYS A 12 17.39 -71.92 11.50
N LEU A 13 18.16 -72.46 10.56
CA LEU A 13 18.78 -71.70 9.47
C LEU A 13 17.72 -71.21 8.47
N ALA A 14 16.71 -72.03 8.18
CA ALA A 14 15.56 -71.64 7.37
C ALA A 14 14.72 -70.52 8.02
N GLU A 15 14.48 -70.60 9.33
CA GLU A 15 13.79 -69.54 10.09
C GLU A 15 14.57 -68.22 10.05
N GLN A 16 15.89 -68.27 10.24
CA GLN A 16 16.75 -67.08 10.15
C GLN A 16 16.74 -66.47 8.75
N ASN A 17 16.81 -67.28 7.69
CA ASN A 17 16.75 -66.78 6.32
C ASN A 17 15.40 -66.11 6.00
N LYS A 18 14.30 -66.65 6.53
CA LYS A 18 12.97 -66.02 6.39
C LYS A 18 12.94 -64.64 7.07
N LEU A 19 13.44 -64.55 8.31
CA LEU A 19 13.53 -63.28 9.04
C LEU A 19 14.41 -62.27 8.31
N ILE A 20 15.57 -62.69 7.79
CA ILE A 20 16.46 -61.82 7.00
C ILE A 20 15.73 -61.27 5.78
N SER A 21 14.96 -62.11 5.08
CA SER A 21 14.21 -61.70 3.88
C SER A 21 13.09 -60.70 4.22
N GLU A 22 12.40 -60.88 5.35
CA GLU A 22 11.38 -59.94 5.84
C GLU A 22 11.98 -58.60 6.26
N LEU A 23 13.11 -58.63 6.97
CA LEU A 23 13.86 -57.44 7.35
C LEU A 23 14.35 -56.69 6.11
N GLN A 24 14.93 -57.36 5.12
CA GLN A 24 15.36 -56.75 3.87
C GLN A 24 14.20 -56.09 3.13
N ARG A 25 13.05 -56.75 3.03
CA ARG A 25 11.85 -56.16 2.43
C ARG A 25 11.42 -54.88 3.16
N THR A 26 11.44 -54.92 4.49
CA THR A 26 11.05 -53.79 5.34
C THR A 26 12.03 -52.63 5.18
N VAL A 27 13.34 -52.90 5.17
CA VAL A 27 14.39 -51.91 4.92
C VAL A 27 14.18 -51.23 3.57
N SER A 28 13.96 -52.00 2.50
CA SER A 28 13.70 -51.45 1.16
C SER A 28 12.44 -50.57 1.13
N GLN A 29 11.37 -50.98 1.80
CA GLN A 29 10.15 -50.16 1.91
C GLN A 29 10.38 -48.87 2.69
N LEU A 30 11.13 -48.92 3.79
CA LEU A 30 11.44 -47.74 4.59
C LEU A 30 12.33 -46.76 3.82
N GLN A 31 13.33 -47.26 3.10
CA GLN A 31 14.19 -46.44 2.24
C GLN A 31 13.39 -45.72 1.15
N ALA A 32 12.46 -46.41 0.49
CA ALA A 32 11.58 -45.78 -0.50
C ALA A 32 10.70 -44.68 0.12
N LYS A 33 10.14 -44.91 1.32
CA LYS A 33 9.35 -43.89 2.05
C LYS A 33 10.18 -42.68 2.45
N VAL A 34 11.43 -42.87 2.88
CA VAL A 34 12.34 -41.77 3.24
C VAL A 34 12.59 -40.88 2.04
N LEU A 35 12.91 -41.45 0.87
CA LEU A 35 13.15 -40.67 -0.35
C LEU A 35 11.93 -39.83 -0.77
N VAL A 36 10.72 -40.42 -0.70
CA VAL A 36 9.48 -39.71 -1.00
C VAL A 36 9.23 -38.58 0.00
N ASN A 37 9.45 -38.83 1.29
CA ASN A 37 9.30 -37.80 2.32
C ASN A 37 10.30 -36.65 2.15
N GLU A 38 11.57 -36.94 1.85
CA GLU A 38 12.58 -35.92 1.58
C GLU A 38 12.19 -35.05 0.39
N TYR A 39 11.65 -35.66 -0.67
CA TYR A 39 11.11 -34.92 -1.81
C TYR A 39 9.99 -33.97 -1.39
N HIS A 40 8.99 -34.47 -0.65
CA HIS A 40 7.87 -33.65 -0.17
C HIS A 40 8.31 -32.51 0.74
N ILE A 41 9.27 -32.74 1.64
CA ILE A 41 9.83 -31.69 2.50
C ILE A 41 10.47 -30.59 1.65
N ARG A 42 11.24 -30.94 0.62
CA ARG A 42 11.87 -29.96 -0.27
C ARG A 42 10.87 -29.16 -1.08
N GLU A 43 9.81 -29.81 -1.59
CA GLU A 43 8.72 -29.11 -2.29
C GLU A 43 7.99 -28.14 -1.35
N GLN A 44 7.66 -28.58 -0.14
CA GLN A 44 6.99 -27.75 0.86
C GLN A 44 7.86 -26.55 1.27
N GLN A 45 9.16 -26.76 1.45
CA GLN A 45 10.10 -25.70 1.79
C GLN A 45 10.17 -24.65 0.68
N ARG A 46 10.27 -25.06 -0.58
CA ARG A 46 10.24 -24.13 -1.71
C ARG A 46 8.93 -23.36 -1.81
N ALA A 47 7.79 -24.02 -1.58
CA ALA A 47 6.50 -23.35 -1.55
C ALA A 47 6.41 -22.31 -0.42
N GLN A 48 6.95 -22.64 0.76
CA GLN A 48 6.97 -21.72 1.91
C GLN A 48 7.87 -20.51 1.65
N GLU A 49 9.04 -20.70 1.07
CA GLU A 49 9.94 -19.62 0.67
C GLU A 49 9.28 -18.68 -0.36
N ALA A 50 8.58 -19.24 -1.35
CA ALA A 50 7.85 -18.46 -2.35
C ALA A 50 6.72 -17.64 -1.71
N ILE A 51 5.94 -18.23 -0.81
CA ILE A 51 4.88 -17.54 -0.08
C ILE A 51 5.46 -16.41 0.77
N GLN A 52 6.56 -16.66 1.49
CA GLN A 52 7.21 -15.65 2.31
C GLN A 52 7.71 -14.47 1.48
N SER A 53 8.38 -14.74 0.36
CA SER A 53 8.85 -13.69 -0.56
C SER A 53 7.69 -12.86 -1.12
N GLN A 54 6.55 -13.50 -1.43
CA GLN A 54 5.36 -12.79 -1.89
C GLN A 54 4.75 -11.93 -0.77
N ALA A 55 4.68 -12.45 0.45
CA ALA A 55 4.18 -11.72 1.60
C ALA A 55 5.03 -10.47 1.89
N ASP A 56 6.36 -10.58 1.85
CA ASP A 56 7.27 -9.45 2.06
C ASP A 56 7.08 -8.38 0.98
N THR A 57 6.89 -8.79 -0.27
CA THR A 57 6.63 -7.89 -1.41
C THR A 57 5.29 -7.15 -1.24
N LEU A 58 4.25 -7.87 -0.81
CA LEU A 58 2.93 -7.29 -0.54
C LEU A 58 2.99 -6.30 0.62
N GLN A 59 3.65 -6.66 1.72
CA GLN A 59 3.82 -5.79 2.89
C GLN A 59 4.54 -4.49 2.53
N HIS A 60 5.61 -4.59 1.74
CA HIS A 60 6.33 -3.40 1.27
C HIS A 60 5.45 -2.50 0.38
N THR A 61 4.71 -3.09 -0.56
CA THR A 61 3.81 -2.36 -1.45
C THR A 61 2.66 -1.70 -0.68
N GLU A 62 2.10 -2.39 0.31
CA GLU A 62 1.08 -1.85 1.21
C GLU A 62 1.62 -0.64 1.97
N GLN A 63 2.81 -0.75 2.55
CA GLN A 63 3.42 0.34 3.32
C GLN A 63 3.70 1.56 2.45
N GLN A 64 4.21 1.37 1.23
CA GLN A 64 4.41 2.46 0.27
C GLN A 64 3.08 3.15 -0.08
N THR A 65 2.03 2.36 -0.30
CA THR A 65 0.68 2.87 -0.60
C THR A 65 0.12 3.67 0.57
N LYS A 66 0.28 3.19 1.81
CA LYS A 66 -0.13 3.91 3.02
C LYS A 66 0.58 5.27 3.15
N VAL A 67 1.89 5.31 2.91
CA VAL A 67 2.67 6.56 2.94
C VAL A 67 2.19 7.53 1.86
N ALA A 68 2.01 7.05 0.62
CA ALA A 68 1.51 7.87 -0.47
C ALA A 68 0.11 8.44 -0.16
N LEU A 69 -0.78 7.63 0.42
CA LEU A 69 -2.11 8.06 0.84
C LEU A 69 -2.02 9.15 1.91
N GLN A 70 -1.22 8.96 2.96
CA GLN A 70 -1.02 9.98 4.00
C GLN A 70 -0.49 11.30 3.44
N CYS A 71 0.47 11.24 2.51
CA CYS A 71 0.99 12.41 1.82
C CYS A 71 -0.09 13.14 1.02
N LEU A 72 -0.93 12.40 0.29
CA LEU A 72 -2.04 12.97 -0.48
C LEU A 72 -3.09 13.60 0.44
N THR A 73 -3.53 12.90 1.48
CA THR A 73 -4.48 13.42 2.48
C THR A 73 -3.96 14.72 3.09
N SER A 74 -2.71 14.74 3.55
CA SER A 74 -2.10 15.95 4.13
C SER A 74 -2.07 17.13 3.15
N ARG A 75 -1.87 16.85 1.85
CA ARG A 75 -1.89 17.87 0.81
C ARG A 75 -3.29 18.38 0.55
N PHE A 76 -4.30 17.51 0.51
CA PHE A 76 -5.71 17.90 0.39
C PHE A 76 -6.17 18.74 1.57
N GLU A 77 -5.84 18.35 2.81
CA GLU A 77 -6.17 19.14 3.99
C GLU A 77 -5.54 20.54 3.96
N ARG A 78 -4.31 20.65 3.43
CA ARG A 78 -3.67 21.95 3.23
C ARG A 78 -4.41 22.80 2.20
N TYR A 79 -4.86 22.21 1.09
CA TYR A 79 -5.66 22.95 0.10
C TYR A 79 -7.01 23.37 0.67
N ARG A 80 -7.68 22.47 1.37
CA ARG A 80 -8.93 22.71 2.06
C ARG A 80 -8.81 23.88 3.04
N SER A 81 -7.78 23.86 3.88
CA SER A 81 -7.47 24.96 4.81
C SER A 81 -7.27 26.30 4.11
N LYS A 82 -6.56 26.31 2.96
CA LYS A 82 -6.38 27.53 2.15
C LYS A 82 -7.69 28.05 1.57
N ILE A 83 -8.56 27.16 1.09
CA ILE A 83 -9.88 27.51 0.57
C ILE A 83 -10.72 28.11 1.69
N ILE A 84 -10.83 27.44 2.84
CA ILE A 84 -11.54 27.95 4.02
C ILE A 84 -11.00 29.32 4.43
N GLN A 85 -9.68 29.46 4.53
CA GLN A 85 -9.07 30.74 4.89
C GLN A 85 -9.42 31.85 3.88
N ALA A 86 -9.35 31.58 2.57
CA ALA A 86 -9.68 32.56 1.54
C ALA A 86 -11.17 32.95 1.59
N THR A 87 -12.05 31.98 1.81
CA THR A 87 -13.50 32.19 1.92
C THR A 87 -13.83 33.06 3.14
N PHE A 88 -13.34 32.69 4.32
CA PHE A 88 -13.76 33.33 5.59
C PHE A 88 -12.88 34.47 6.07
N SER A 89 -11.75 34.75 5.39
CA SER A 89 -10.99 36.00 5.59
C SER A 89 -11.47 37.14 4.69
N THR A 90 -12.50 36.90 3.87
CA THR A 90 -13.12 37.94 3.05
C THR A 90 -13.79 39.00 3.95
N ALA A 91 -13.63 40.28 3.62
CA ALA A 91 -14.22 41.37 4.38
C ALA A 91 -15.76 41.22 4.48
N GLY A 92 -16.28 41.27 5.71
CA GLY A 92 -17.71 41.06 6.00
C GLY A 92 -18.09 39.61 6.29
N SER A 93 -17.20 38.64 6.06
CA SER A 93 -17.41 37.24 6.44
C SER A 93 -17.14 37.03 7.93
N LYS A 94 -17.96 36.21 8.60
CA LYS A 94 -17.74 35.80 9.99
C LYS A 94 -16.81 34.59 10.02
N SER A 95 -15.89 34.55 10.98
CA SER A 95 -15.05 33.38 11.18
C SER A 95 -15.90 32.16 11.56
N PRO A 96 -15.61 30.97 11.00
CA PRO A 96 -16.31 29.74 11.39
C PRO A 96 -16.06 29.44 12.87
N GLN A 97 -17.10 29.02 13.59
CA GLN A 97 -17.00 28.67 15.02
C GLN A 97 -16.88 27.16 15.28
N ALA A 98 -17.08 26.35 14.26
CA ALA A 98 -17.00 24.89 14.31
C ALA A 98 -16.29 24.35 13.06
N GLU A 99 -16.03 23.05 13.05
CA GLU A 99 -15.56 22.35 11.87
C GLU A 99 -16.61 22.46 10.76
N LEU A 100 -16.19 23.05 9.63
CA LEU A 100 -17.04 23.18 8.45
C LEU A 100 -17.00 21.90 7.63
N THR A 101 -18.08 21.61 6.93
CA THR A 101 -18.14 20.64 5.84
C THR A 101 -17.75 21.30 4.51
N ASP A 102 -17.34 20.50 3.53
CA ASP A 102 -16.96 21.04 2.21
C ASP A 102 -18.14 21.73 1.52
N GLU A 103 -19.36 21.23 1.71
CA GLU A 103 -20.57 21.83 1.16
C GLU A 103 -20.82 23.23 1.74
N GLU A 104 -20.69 23.41 3.05
CA GLU A 104 -20.85 24.72 3.70
C GLU A 104 -19.80 25.72 3.23
N VAL A 105 -18.57 25.28 2.97
CA VAL A 105 -17.51 26.12 2.39
C VAL A 105 -17.88 26.56 0.99
N LEU A 106 -18.40 25.65 0.15
CA LEU A 106 -18.83 25.94 -1.22
C LEU A 106 -20.03 26.88 -1.24
N GLU A 107 -21.01 26.67 -0.37
CA GLU A 107 -22.17 27.56 -0.23
C GLU A 107 -21.73 28.98 0.17
N ALA A 108 -20.82 29.09 1.14
CA ALA A 108 -20.26 30.37 1.54
C ALA A 108 -19.49 31.06 0.39
N MET A 109 -18.70 30.31 -0.40
CA MET A 109 -18.04 30.83 -1.59
C MET A 109 -19.04 31.36 -2.61
N GLN A 110 -20.10 30.59 -2.91
CA GLN A 110 -21.13 30.99 -3.86
C GLN A 110 -21.86 32.24 -3.40
N LYS A 111 -22.17 32.33 -2.09
CA LYS A 111 -22.77 33.53 -1.50
C LYS A 111 -21.90 34.77 -1.70
N ILE A 112 -20.60 34.69 -1.40
CA ILE A 112 -19.66 35.80 -1.60
C ILE A 112 -19.60 36.22 -3.08
N ILE A 113 -19.59 35.24 -4.00
CA ILE A 113 -19.60 35.51 -5.44
C ILE A 113 -20.86 36.27 -5.84
N ASN A 114 -22.03 35.79 -5.41
CA ASN A 114 -23.33 36.43 -5.70
C ASN A 114 -23.40 37.86 -5.16
N GLU A 115 -23.06 38.06 -3.89
CA GLU A 115 -23.04 39.39 -3.25
C GLU A 115 -22.13 40.38 -4.00
N ARG A 116 -20.94 39.92 -4.43
CA ARG A 116 -20.01 40.77 -5.20
C ARG A 116 -20.54 41.08 -6.59
N MET A 117 -21.21 40.15 -7.26
CA MET A 117 -21.84 40.38 -8.57
C MET A 117 -23.00 41.39 -8.47
N GLU A 118 -23.86 41.24 -7.46
CA GLU A 118 -24.96 42.17 -7.20
C GLU A 118 -24.44 43.58 -6.90
N PHE A 119 -23.43 43.70 -6.03
CA PHE A 119 -22.81 44.98 -5.73
C PHE A 119 -22.15 45.63 -6.96
N HIS A 120 -21.47 44.83 -7.78
CA HIS A 120 -20.90 45.30 -9.04
C HIS A 120 -21.97 45.85 -9.99
N GLN A 121 -23.11 45.17 -10.11
CA GLN A 121 -24.23 45.64 -10.93
C GLN A 121 -24.84 46.93 -10.39
N MET A 122 -24.97 47.06 -9.07
CA MET A 122 -25.45 48.28 -8.41
C MET A 122 -24.55 49.49 -8.73
N LEU A 123 -23.22 49.32 -8.64
CA LEU A 123 -22.27 50.37 -9.01
C LEU A 123 -22.43 50.80 -10.47
N LYS A 124 -22.58 49.83 -11.37
CA LYS A 124 -22.82 50.10 -12.80
C LYS A 124 -24.11 50.90 -13.02
N GLN A 125 -25.20 50.55 -12.34
CA GLN A 125 -26.48 51.28 -12.42
C GLN A 125 -26.36 52.72 -11.89
N LYS A 126 -25.51 52.95 -10.90
CA LYS A 126 -25.20 54.29 -10.36
C LYS A 126 -24.23 55.11 -11.24
N GLY A 127 -23.86 54.59 -12.41
CA GLY A 127 -22.96 55.27 -13.34
C GLY A 127 -21.48 55.22 -12.94
N VAL A 128 -21.12 54.42 -11.93
CA VAL A 128 -19.72 54.21 -11.55
C VAL A 128 -19.06 53.31 -12.59
N LYS A 129 -17.91 53.76 -13.13
CA LYS A 129 -17.13 52.97 -14.09
C LYS A 129 -16.49 51.79 -13.36
N VAL A 130 -16.98 50.58 -13.63
CA VAL A 130 -16.51 49.34 -13.01
C VAL A 130 -15.74 48.46 -14.02
N PRO A 131 -14.66 47.75 -13.61
CA PRO A 131 -13.91 46.84 -14.48
C PRO A 131 -14.75 45.65 -14.96
N SER A 132 -14.50 45.15 -16.19
CA SER A 132 -15.21 43.97 -16.69
C SER A 132 -14.93 42.72 -15.85
N LEU A 133 -15.98 42.06 -15.36
CA LEU A 133 -15.86 40.82 -14.57
C LEU A 133 -15.32 39.62 -15.38
N TYR A 134 -15.39 39.66 -16.71
CA TYR A 134 -15.02 38.54 -17.58
C TYR A 134 -13.66 38.71 -18.26
N SER A 135 -12.89 39.75 -17.89
CA SER A 135 -11.54 39.95 -18.42
C SER A 135 -10.53 39.09 -17.63
N LEU A 136 -10.56 37.78 -17.84
CA LEU A 136 -9.59 36.87 -17.25
C LEU A 136 -8.33 36.84 -18.13
N ASP A 137 -7.40 37.76 -17.90
CA ASP A 137 -6.04 37.62 -18.42
C ASP A 137 -5.19 36.97 -17.31
N PRO A 138 -4.79 35.69 -17.42
CA PRO A 138 -4.15 34.95 -16.33
C PRO A 138 -2.69 35.36 -16.06
N SER A 139 -2.20 36.42 -16.69
CA SER A 139 -0.77 36.75 -16.72
C SER A 139 -0.23 37.52 -15.49
N ALA A 140 -1.05 37.85 -14.49
CA ALA A 140 -0.65 38.77 -13.42
C ALA A 140 -0.42 38.15 -12.02
N SER A 141 -0.12 36.84 -11.92
CA SER A 141 0.30 36.25 -10.63
C SER A 141 1.44 35.24 -10.76
N SER A 142 2.58 35.70 -11.27
CA SER A 142 3.86 35.02 -11.07
C SER A 142 4.63 35.70 -9.94
N PRO A 143 4.83 35.08 -8.75
CA PRO A 143 5.87 35.52 -7.84
C PRO A 143 7.21 35.07 -8.42
N THR A 144 7.95 36.02 -9.01
CA THR A 144 9.35 35.84 -9.35
C THR A 144 10.16 35.68 -8.06
N ASN A 145 10.59 34.48 -7.74
CA ASN A 145 11.75 34.30 -6.85
C ASN A 145 12.59 33.11 -7.32
N SER A 146 13.36 33.37 -8.37
CA SER A 146 14.48 32.53 -8.78
C SER A 146 15.68 32.84 -7.88
N ARG A 147 16.08 31.91 -6.99
CA ARG A 147 17.49 31.83 -6.57
C ARG A 147 17.91 30.49 -5.97
N SER A 148 18.88 29.90 -6.69
CA SER A 148 19.93 28.96 -6.27
C SER A 148 19.61 27.46 -6.20
N SER A 149 19.70 26.83 -7.37
CA SER A 149 20.25 25.47 -7.51
C SER A 149 21.71 25.49 -7.00
N ARG A 150 21.98 24.86 -5.85
CA ARG A 150 23.36 24.50 -5.46
C ARG A 150 23.68 23.16 -6.13
N LYS A 151 24.56 23.24 -7.13
CA LYS A 151 25.29 22.11 -7.69
C LYS A 151 26.14 21.44 -6.60
N SER A 152 25.98 20.14 -6.46
CA SER A 152 26.91 19.25 -5.77
C SER A 152 28.17 19.05 -6.64
N PRO A 153 29.40 19.11 -6.09
CA PRO A 153 30.57 18.60 -6.80
C PRO A 153 30.79 17.13 -6.46
N LEU A 154 30.95 16.30 -7.50
CA LEU A 154 31.63 15.01 -7.39
C LEU A 154 33.12 15.26 -7.13
N LYS A 155 33.69 14.55 -6.14
CA LYS A 155 35.00 13.91 -6.21
C LYS A 155 34.99 12.70 -5.29
#